data_AF-A0A3E0KI56-F1
#
_entry.id   AF-A0A3E0KI56-F1
#
_cell.length_a   1.000
_cell.length_b   1.000
_cell.length_c   1.000
_cell.angle_alpha   90.00
_cell.angle_beta   90.00
_cell.angle_gamma   90.00
#
_symmetry.space_group_name_H-M   'P 1'
#
loop_
_entity.id
_entity.type
_entity.pdbx_description
1 polymer ?
#
loop_
_entity_poly.entity_id
_entity_poly.type
_entity_poly.pdbx_seq_one_letter_code
_entity_poly.pdbx_strand_id
1 'polypeptide(L)'
;MSEGARCRSVAVRVYIPTPYRDATGGRSQVTAEAGTVRELAERLVEQYPGLRDRIFGEDGRIAHHVNVYVNSEEIRSLQGEDTPLKDDDEVAFIPAMAGGSQAAAGHDGPVLTEEQLKRYSRHILLEEVGIDGQRRLLQSRVLVVGAGGLGSPAALYLAGAGVGAIGIVDADRGDLTNLPR
;
A
#
# COMPACT_ATOMS: atom_id res chain seq x y z
N MET A 1 -15.37 39.80 -9.28
CA MET A 1 -16.02 38.52 -9.61
C MET A 1 -14.94 37.68 -10.29
N SER A 2 -14.32 36.78 -9.54
CA SER A 2 -13.16 36.01 -10.02
C SER A 2 -13.66 34.82 -10.84
N GLU A 3 -13.29 34.85 -12.11
CA GLU A 3 -13.54 33.80 -13.10
C GLU A 3 -12.66 32.59 -12.73
N GLY A 4 -13.28 31.54 -12.20
CA GLY A 4 -12.59 30.32 -11.76
C GLY A 4 -12.02 29.56 -12.93
N ALA A 5 -10.72 29.22 -12.84
CA ALA A 5 -10.02 28.39 -13.81
C ALA A 5 -10.78 27.07 -14.03
N ARG A 6 -11.37 26.89 -15.22
CA ARG A 6 -11.89 25.59 -15.63
C ARG A 6 -10.69 24.67 -15.89
N CYS A 7 -10.38 23.81 -14.94
CA CYS A 7 -9.46 22.71 -15.16
C CYS A 7 -10.07 21.81 -16.26
N ARG A 8 -9.26 21.44 -17.26
CA ARG A 8 -9.73 20.67 -18.42
C ARG A 8 -9.99 19.24 -17.94
N SER A 9 -11.22 18.73 -18.03
CA SER A 9 -11.52 17.34 -17.68
C SER A 9 -10.86 16.39 -18.68
N VAL A 10 -10.25 15.32 -18.20
CA VAL A 10 -9.56 14.29 -19.00
C VAL A 10 -10.12 12.91 -18.67
N ALA A 11 -10.05 11.96 -19.60
CA ALA A 11 -10.54 10.61 -19.36
C ALA A 11 -9.51 9.81 -18.57
N VAL A 12 -9.92 9.29 -17.41
CA VAL A 12 -9.05 8.50 -16.52
C VAL A 12 -9.64 7.13 -16.23
N ARG A 13 -8.76 6.16 -16.03
CA ARG A 13 -9.13 4.81 -15.60
C ARG A 13 -9.08 4.74 -14.08
N VAL A 14 -10.16 4.26 -13.48
CA VAL A 14 -10.26 4.09 -12.04
C VAL A 14 -10.28 2.61 -11.70
N TYR A 15 -9.28 2.15 -10.94
CA TYR A 15 -9.27 0.82 -10.38
C TYR A 15 -10.22 0.73 -9.17
N ILE A 16 -11.09 -0.28 -9.19
CA ILE A 16 -12.06 -0.54 -8.12
C ILE A 16 -11.64 -1.81 -7.34
N PRO A 17 -11.13 -1.66 -6.11
CA PRO A 17 -10.71 -2.79 -5.30
C PRO A 17 -11.92 -3.61 -4.88
N THR A 18 -11.71 -4.89 -4.55
CA THR A 18 -12.76 -5.85 -4.18
C THR A 18 -13.79 -5.33 -3.17
N PRO A 19 -13.40 -4.62 -2.09
CA PRO A 19 -14.37 -4.10 -1.11
C PRO A 19 -15.35 -3.06 -1.68
N TYR A 20 -15.05 -2.47 -2.84
CA TYR A 20 -15.84 -1.42 -3.48
C TYR A 20 -16.68 -1.93 -4.66
N ARG A 21 -16.50 -3.18 -5.07
CA ARG A 21 -17.11 -3.72 -6.30
C ARG A 21 -18.61 -3.93 -6.21
N ASP A 22 -19.15 -4.18 -5.02
CA ASP A 22 -20.59 -4.24 -4.80
C ASP A 22 -21.28 -2.91 -5.15
N ALA A 23 -20.62 -1.77 -4.91
CA ALA A 23 -21.13 -0.46 -5.29
C ALA A 23 -21.02 -0.16 -6.80
N THR A 24 -20.14 -0.87 -7.53
CA THR A 24 -19.91 -0.68 -8.98
C THR A 24 -20.50 -1.80 -9.85
N GLY A 25 -21.36 -2.65 -9.30
CA GLY A 25 -21.96 -3.77 -10.02
C GLY A 25 -20.95 -4.85 -10.44
N GLY A 26 -19.91 -5.06 -9.63
CA GLY A 26 -18.88 -6.09 -9.83
C GLY A 26 -17.67 -5.64 -10.68
N ARG A 27 -17.67 -4.41 -11.19
CA ARG A 27 -16.62 -3.91 -12.09
C ARG A 27 -15.32 -3.66 -11.34
N SER A 28 -14.21 -4.16 -11.88
CA SER A 28 -12.84 -3.92 -11.37
C SER A 28 -12.21 -2.64 -11.91
N GLN A 29 -12.76 -2.09 -12.99
CA GLN A 29 -12.34 -0.82 -13.58
C GLN A 29 -13.56 -0.05 -14.08
N VAL A 30 -13.51 1.28 -13.93
CA VAL A 30 -14.48 2.22 -14.48
C VAL A 30 -13.73 3.40 -15.10
N THR A 31 -14.36 4.10 -16.03
CA THR A 31 -13.81 5.31 -16.64
C THR A 31 -14.62 6.51 -16.17
N ALA A 32 -13.93 7.60 -15.85
CA ALA A 32 -14.56 8.87 -15.49
C ALA A 32 -13.75 10.04 -16.07
N GLU A 33 -14.40 11.19 -16.20
CA GLU A 33 -13.75 12.42 -16.62
C GLU A 33 -13.56 13.37 -15.45
N ALA A 34 -12.33 13.80 -15.20
CA ALA A 34 -12.00 14.73 -14.12
C ALA A 34 -10.68 15.46 -14.40
N GLY A 35 -10.52 16.68 -13.91
CA GLY A 35 -9.26 17.43 -13.97
C GLY A 35 -8.37 17.23 -12.74
N THR A 36 -8.94 16.83 -11.60
CA THR A 36 -8.20 16.55 -10.35
C THR A 36 -8.69 15.30 -9.64
N VAL A 37 -7.91 14.81 -8.68
CA VAL A 37 -8.30 13.65 -7.85
C VAL A 37 -9.57 13.94 -7.02
N ARG A 38 -9.73 15.15 -6.49
CA ARG A 38 -10.95 15.59 -5.79
C ARG A 38 -12.17 15.50 -6.70
N GLU A 39 -12.08 16.11 -7.89
CA GLU A 39 -13.17 16.08 -8.87
C GLU A 39 -13.50 14.63 -9.26
N LEU A 40 -12.48 13.79 -9.46
CA LEU A 40 -12.67 12.38 -9.78
C LEU A 40 -13.42 11.63 -8.67
N ALA A 41 -13.07 11.85 -7.40
CA ALA A 41 -13.75 11.24 -6.26
C ALA A 41 -15.23 11.67 -6.18
N GLU A 42 -15.49 12.96 -6.40
CA GLU A 42 -16.85 13.51 -6.46
C GLU A 42 -17.66 12.88 -7.61
N ARG A 43 -17.08 12.79 -8.81
CA ARG A 43 -17.70 12.15 -9.99
C ARG A 43 -18.00 10.67 -9.79
N LEU A 44 -17.08 9.94 -9.15
CA LEU A 44 -17.28 8.53 -8.83
C LEU A 44 -18.45 8.34 -7.88
N VAL A 45 -18.62 9.21 -6.89
CA VAL A 45 -19.74 9.14 -5.95
C VAL A 45 -21.06 9.58 -6.59
N GLU A 46 -21.04 10.57 -7.49
CA GLU A 46 -22.20 10.92 -8.31
C GLU A 46 -22.68 9.72 -9.15
N GLN A 47 -21.75 8.99 -9.76
CA GLN A 47 -22.05 7.82 -10.58
C GLN A 47 -22.40 6.57 -9.75
N TYR A 48 -21.77 6.40 -8.60
CA TYR A 48 -21.92 5.26 -7.70
C TYR A 48 -22.11 5.73 -6.24
N PRO A 49 -23.35 6.10 -5.85
CA PRO A 49 -23.63 6.66 -4.53
C PRO A 49 -23.19 5.78 -3.35
N GLY A 50 -23.14 4.47 -3.53
CA GLY A 50 -22.66 3.51 -2.52
C GLY A 50 -21.18 3.63 -2.16
N LEU A 51 -20.39 4.42 -2.91
CA LEU A 51 -19.00 4.73 -2.59
C LEU A 51 -18.84 5.93 -1.65
N ARG A 52 -19.90 6.71 -1.39
CA ARG A 52 -19.81 7.98 -0.66
C ARG A 52 -19.13 7.83 0.70
N ASP A 53 -19.71 7.00 1.57
CA ASP A 53 -19.22 6.83 2.95
C ASP A 53 -17.96 5.94 3.02
N ARG A 54 -17.50 5.43 1.87
CA ARG A 54 -16.27 4.63 1.74
C ARG A 54 -15.08 5.45 1.26
N ILE A 55 -15.33 6.46 0.43
CA ILE A 55 -14.29 7.35 -0.11
C ILE A 55 -14.17 8.61 0.73
N PHE A 56 -15.28 9.20 1.18
CA PHE A 56 -15.30 10.45 1.92
C PHE A 56 -15.51 10.25 3.42
N GLY A 57 -14.85 11.10 4.21
CA GLY A 57 -15.10 11.25 5.64
C GLY A 57 -16.27 12.19 5.94
N GLU A 58 -16.55 12.37 7.23
CA GLU A 58 -17.60 13.30 7.71
C GLU A 58 -17.31 14.77 7.37
N ASP A 59 -16.03 15.11 7.16
CA ASP A 59 -15.56 16.45 6.80
C ASP A 59 -15.67 16.77 5.30
N GLY A 60 -16.16 15.83 4.48
CA GLY A 60 -16.25 15.98 3.02
C GLY A 60 -14.90 15.94 2.31
N ARG A 61 -13.85 15.45 2.97
CA ARG A 61 -12.54 15.13 2.37
C ARG A 61 -12.42 13.64 2.13
N ILE A 62 -11.44 13.24 1.33
CA ILE A 62 -11.12 11.83 1.16
C ILE A 62 -10.71 11.28 2.52
N ALA A 63 -11.37 10.21 2.95
CA ALA A 63 -11.21 9.68 4.28
C ALA A 63 -9.76 9.22 4.51
N HIS A 64 -9.22 9.47 5.70
CA HIS A 64 -7.84 9.08 6.04
C HIS A 64 -7.54 7.58 5.91
N HIS A 65 -8.58 6.75 5.96
CA HIS A 65 -8.50 5.31 5.77
C HIS A 65 -8.51 4.89 4.29
N VAL A 66 -8.46 5.82 3.34
CA VAL A 66 -8.37 5.55 1.91
C VAL A 66 -7.05 6.12 1.40
N ASN A 67 -6.22 5.25 0.85
CA ASN A 67 -5.02 5.64 0.14
C ASN A 67 -5.37 5.83 -1.33
N VAL A 68 -4.88 6.91 -1.93
CA VAL A 68 -5.17 7.23 -3.33
C VAL A 68 -3.88 7.32 -4.11
N TYR A 69 -3.83 6.64 -5.25
CA TYR A 69 -2.66 6.57 -6.11
C TYR A 69 -3.00 7.06 -7.51
N VAL A 70 -2.06 7.78 -8.13
CA VAL A 70 -2.09 8.16 -9.55
C VAL A 70 -0.85 7.54 -10.19
N ASN A 71 -1.02 6.66 -11.18
CA ASN A 71 0.07 5.96 -11.88
C ASN A 71 1.10 5.30 -10.93
N SER A 72 0.64 4.71 -9.83
CA SER A 72 1.45 4.09 -8.74
C SER A 72 2.08 5.04 -7.71
N GLU A 73 1.91 6.36 -7.85
CA GLU A 73 2.41 7.34 -6.87
C GLU A 73 1.27 7.81 -5.96
N GLU A 74 1.51 7.85 -4.64
CA GLU A 74 0.47 8.28 -3.69
C GLU A 74 0.26 9.79 -3.74
N ILE A 75 -1.00 10.23 -3.72
CA ILE A 75 -1.33 11.66 -3.82
C ILE A 75 -0.74 12.49 -2.67
N ARG A 76 -0.39 11.88 -1.54
CA ARG A 76 0.27 12.54 -0.39
C ARG A 76 1.68 13.02 -0.70
N SER A 77 2.38 12.36 -1.62
CA SER A 77 3.67 12.79 -2.16
C SER A 77 3.54 13.80 -3.30
N LEU A 78 2.31 14.00 -3.79
CA LEU A 78 1.96 14.91 -4.88
C LEU A 78 1.29 16.18 -4.30
N GLN A 79 0.16 16.60 -4.88
CA GLN A 79 -0.60 17.79 -4.46
C GLN A 79 -1.86 17.41 -3.67
N GLY A 80 -1.89 16.23 -3.05
CA GLY A 80 -3.06 15.73 -2.34
C GLY A 80 -4.26 15.59 -3.28
N GLU A 81 -5.44 15.98 -2.80
CA GLU A 81 -6.67 15.89 -3.58
C GLU A 81 -6.70 16.85 -4.78
N ASP A 82 -5.86 17.89 -4.76
CA ASP A 82 -5.72 18.85 -5.86
C ASP A 82 -4.77 18.35 -6.96
N THR A 83 -4.23 17.13 -6.83
CA THR A 83 -3.35 16.52 -7.84
C THR A 83 -4.02 16.53 -9.21
N PRO A 84 -3.42 17.18 -10.22
CA PRO A 84 -3.98 17.27 -11.55
C PRO A 84 -3.85 15.92 -12.27
N LEU A 85 -4.90 15.57 -13.01
CA LEU A 85 -4.98 14.34 -13.79
C LEU A 85 -4.68 14.61 -15.27
N LYS A 86 -4.12 13.61 -15.94
CA LYS A 86 -3.87 13.57 -17.38
C LYS A 86 -4.71 12.49 -18.04
N ASP A 87 -4.87 12.62 -19.35
CA ASP A 87 -5.55 11.60 -20.15
C ASP A 87 -4.82 10.27 -20.00
N ASP A 88 -5.60 9.19 -19.83
CA ASP A 88 -5.12 7.82 -19.63
C ASP A 88 -4.49 7.52 -18.25
N ASP A 89 -4.50 8.46 -17.31
CA ASP A 89 -4.04 8.21 -15.94
C ASP A 89 -4.83 7.06 -15.30
N GLU A 90 -4.11 6.22 -14.55
CA GLU A 90 -4.71 5.21 -13.69
C GLU A 90 -4.78 5.70 -12.25
N VAL A 91 -5.99 5.76 -11.70
CA VAL A 91 -6.24 6.18 -10.33
C VAL A 91 -6.82 5.04 -9.51
N ALA A 92 -6.31 4.81 -8.31
CA ALA A 92 -6.79 3.77 -7.41
C ALA A 92 -7.19 4.35 -6.06
N PHE A 93 -8.40 4.05 -5.60
CA PHE A 93 -8.89 4.37 -4.25
C PHE A 93 -8.85 3.09 -3.41
N ILE A 94 -7.83 2.93 -2.58
CA ILE A 94 -7.56 1.68 -1.86
C ILE A 94 -7.89 1.86 -0.38
N PRO A 95 -8.84 1.09 0.18
CA PRO A 95 -9.08 1.12 1.63
C PRO A 95 -7.85 0.60 2.37
N ALA A 96 -7.49 1.26 3.47
CA ALA A 96 -6.50 0.82 4.43
C ALA A 96 -7.04 -0.40 5.19
N MET A 97 -6.96 -1.58 4.57
CA MET A 97 -7.44 -2.83 5.15
C MET A 97 -6.35 -3.48 5.99
N ALA A 98 -6.61 -3.68 7.29
CA ALA A 98 -5.80 -4.55 8.13
C ALA A 98 -6.11 -6.02 7.74
N GLY A 99 -5.28 -6.69 6.95
CA GLY A 99 -5.52 -8.12 6.71
C GLY A 99 -4.73 -8.91 5.66
N GLY A 100 -3.94 -8.33 4.77
CA GLY A 100 -3.12 -9.17 3.86
C GLY A 100 -2.67 -8.48 2.59
N SER A 101 -1.45 -8.82 2.17
CA SER A 101 -0.75 -8.32 0.98
C SER A 101 -1.61 -8.38 -0.28
N GLN A 102 -1.86 -7.23 -0.91
CA GLN A 102 -1.45 -6.99 -2.30
C GLN A 102 -1.65 -5.52 -2.75
N ALA A 103 -0.64 -5.05 -3.50
CA ALA A 103 -0.73 -4.04 -4.56
C ALA A 103 -1.22 -2.63 -4.20
N ALA A 104 -0.45 -1.91 -3.40
CA ALA A 104 0.04 -0.60 -3.79
C ALA A 104 1.32 -0.32 -3.00
N ALA A 105 2.36 0.07 -3.72
CA ALA A 105 3.63 0.49 -3.15
C ALA A 105 3.40 1.75 -2.30
N GLY A 106 3.24 1.58 -0.99
CA GLY A 106 3.45 2.68 -0.05
C GLY A 106 4.95 2.93 0.06
N HIS A 107 5.41 4.07 -0.46
CA HIS A 107 6.78 4.59 -0.29
C HIS A 107 7.04 5.13 1.13
N ASP A 108 6.04 5.12 2.01
CA ASP A 108 6.10 5.69 3.38
C ASP A 108 6.60 4.68 4.43
N GLY A 109 7.58 3.87 4.03
CA GLY A 109 8.45 3.19 5.00
C GLY A 109 9.55 4.13 5.48
N PRO A 110 10.05 3.99 6.72
CA PRO A 110 11.21 4.77 7.16
C PRO A 110 12.34 4.64 6.13
N VAL A 111 12.96 5.78 5.81
CA VAL A 111 14.09 5.81 4.87
C VAL A 111 15.16 4.83 5.36
N LEU A 112 15.64 3.98 4.46
CA LEU A 112 16.71 3.05 4.78
C LEU A 112 17.92 3.85 5.26
N THR A 113 18.45 3.49 6.42
CA THR A 113 19.69 4.10 6.90
C THR A 113 20.85 3.74 5.97
N GLU A 114 21.93 4.51 6.00
CA GLU A 114 23.11 4.22 5.18
C GLU A 114 23.67 2.81 5.44
N GLU A 115 23.65 2.37 6.70
CA GLU A 115 24.01 1.01 7.11
C GLU A 115 23.08 -0.06 6.50
N GLN A 116 21.77 0.19 6.47
CA GLN A 116 20.80 -0.72 5.85
C GLN A 116 20.95 -0.76 4.32
N LEU A 117 21.19 0.38 3.68
CA LEU A 117 21.47 0.45 2.23
C LEU A 117 22.71 -0.37 1.88
N LYS A 118 23.79 -0.25 2.66
CA LYS A 118 25.01 -1.05 2.47
C LYS A 118 24.71 -2.54 2.67
N ARG A 119 24.06 -2.90 3.78
CA ARG A 119 23.75 -4.29 4.17
C ARG A 119 22.86 -4.99 3.14
N TYR A 120 21.83 -4.32 2.63
CA TYR A 120 20.83 -4.90 1.73
C TYR A 120 21.03 -4.53 0.26
N SER A 121 22.17 -3.92 -0.09
CA SER A 121 22.51 -3.48 -1.45
C SER A 121 22.19 -4.52 -2.53
N ARG A 122 22.56 -5.79 -2.31
CA ARG A 122 22.30 -6.88 -3.26
C ARG A 122 20.81 -7.20 -3.44
N HIS A 123 20.00 -7.06 -2.39
CA HIS A 123 18.56 -7.28 -2.49
C HIS A 123 17.91 -6.11 -3.23
N ILE A 124 18.33 -4.88 -2.94
CA ILE A 124 17.81 -3.66 -3.57
C ILE A 124 18.08 -3.64 -5.09
N LEU A 125 19.17 -4.24 -5.53
CA LEU A 125 19.49 -4.36 -6.96
C LEU A 125 18.59 -5.33 -7.73
N LEU A 126 17.86 -6.22 -7.04
CA LEU A 126 16.90 -7.12 -7.69
C LEU A 126 15.65 -6.32 -8.06
N GLU A 127 15.24 -6.39 -9.33
CA GLU A 127 14.10 -5.65 -9.88
C GLU A 127 12.80 -5.96 -9.12
N GLU A 128 12.61 -7.21 -8.71
CA GLU A 128 11.43 -7.67 -7.99
C GLU A 128 11.38 -7.21 -6.52
N VAL A 129 12.51 -6.77 -5.96
CA VAL A 129 12.59 -6.29 -4.57
C VAL A 129 12.72 -4.78 -4.53
N GLY A 130 13.76 -4.21 -5.13
CA GLY A 130 14.01 -2.77 -5.10
C GLY A 130 14.17 -2.18 -3.70
N ILE A 131 14.21 -0.84 -3.63
CA ILE A 131 14.24 -0.12 -2.35
C ILE A 131 12.95 -0.34 -1.57
N ASP A 132 11.81 -0.30 -2.25
CA ASP A 132 10.50 -0.36 -1.60
C ASP A 132 10.17 -1.77 -1.08
N GLY A 133 10.57 -2.83 -1.79
CA GLY A 133 10.45 -4.19 -1.27
C GLY A 133 11.31 -4.42 -0.04
N GLN A 134 12.53 -3.86 0.00
CA GLN A 134 13.39 -3.97 1.20
C GLN A 134 12.81 -3.19 2.39
N ARG A 135 12.23 -2.00 2.17
CA ARG A 135 11.49 -1.26 3.20
C ARG A 135 10.31 -2.07 3.74
N ARG A 136 9.55 -2.71 2.85
CA ARG A 136 8.42 -3.58 3.22
C ARG A 136 8.87 -4.77 4.06
N LEU A 137 10.01 -5.39 3.74
CA LEU A 137 10.60 -6.45 4.58
C LEU A 137 10.92 -5.93 5.98
N LEU A 138 11.57 -4.77 6.10
CA LEU A 138 11.91 -4.16 7.40
C LEU A 138 10.70 -3.76 8.23
N GLN A 139 9.54 -3.53 7.61
CA GLN A 139 8.30 -3.26 8.33
C GLN A 139 7.47 -4.53 8.60
N SER A 140 7.81 -5.65 7.97
CA SER A 140 7.09 -6.89 8.10
C SER A 140 7.30 -7.54 9.48
N ARG A 141 6.30 -8.31 9.92
CA ARG A 141 6.34 -9.09 11.15
C ARG A 141 5.96 -10.52 10.83
N VAL A 142 6.78 -11.48 11.27
CA VAL A 142 6.60 -12.90 11.02
C VAL A 142 6.53 -13.64 12.35
N LEU A 143 5.59 -14.58 12.48
CA LEU A 143 5.52 -15.52 13.59
C LEU A 143 5.99 -16.89 13.11
N VAL A 144 7.06 -17.41 13.70
CA VAL A 144 7.56 -18.77 13.48
C VAL A 144 7.02 -19.66 14.59
N VAL A 145 6.28 -20.70 14.22
CA VAL A 145 5.74 -21.70 15.17
C VAL A 145 6.58 -22.96 15.09
N GLY A 146 7.29 -23.27 16.18
CA GLY A 146 8.30 -24.30 16.31
C GLY A 146 9.70 -23.76 15.97
N ALA A 147 10.63 -23.85 16.92
CA ALA A 147 12.05 -23.53 16.80
C ALA A 147 12.93 -24.79 16.56
N GLY A 148 12.34 -25.87 16.04
CA GLY A 148 13.04 -27.09 15.65
C GLY A 148 13.86 -26.95 14.35
N GLY A 149 14.14 -28.08 13.69
CA GLY A 149 15.06 -28.16 12.55
C GLY A 149 14.70 -27.32 11.31
N LEU A 150 13.46 -26.84 11.20
CA LEU A 150 13.02 -25.96 10.10
C LEU A 150 12.84 -24.51 10.56
N GLY A 151 12.25 -24.29 11.74
CA GLY A 151 12.01 -22.95 12.25
C GLY A 151 13.27 -22.19 12.61
N SER A 152 14.27 -22.88 13.17
CA SER A 152 15.58 -22.29 13.49
C SER A 152 16.30 -21.73 12.26
N PRO A 153 16.54 -22.50 11.18
CA PRO A 153 17.16 -21.93 9.97
C PRO A 153 16.25 -20.92 9.26
N ALA A 154 14.93 -21.12 9.26
CA ALA A 154 14.01 -20.14 8.67
C ALA A 154 14.11 -18.77 9.38
N ALA A 155 14.17 -18.75 10.72
CA ALA A 155 14.34 -17.52 11.48
C ALA A 155 15.65 -16.79 11.14
N LEU A 156 16.75 -17.54 10.94
CA LEU A 156 18.03 -16.97 10.49
C LEU A 156 17.90 -16.29 9.13
N TYR A 157 17.25 -16.95 8.15
CA TYR A 157 17.06 -16.37 6.82
C TYR A 157 16.11 -15.17 6.84
N LEU A 158 15.04 -15.21 7.63
CA LEU A 158 14.11 -14.09 7.80
C LEU A 158 14.82 -12.87 8.41
N ALA A 159 15.67 -13.09 9.42
CA ALA A 159 16.46 -12.03 10.03
C ALA A 159 17.47 -11.45 9.02
N GLY A 160 18.16 -12.32 8.27
CA GLY A 160 19.12 -11.92 7.23
C GLY A 160 18.47 -11.16 6.07
N ALA A 161 17.25 -11.52 5.68
CA ALA A 161 16.45 -10.81 4.67
C ALA A 161 16.01 -9.42 5.16
N GLY A 162 16.08 -9.15 6.46
CA GLY A 162 15.70 -7.88 7.06
C GLY A 162 14.23 -7.81 7.45
N VAL A 163 13.62 -8.92 7.90
CA VAL A 163 12.29 -8.87 8.54
C VAL A 163 12.36 -8.07 9.83
N GLY A 164 11.47 -7.10 9.99
CA GLY A 164 11.48 -6.14 11.11
C GLY A 164 11.21 -6.75 12.48
N ALA A 165 10.28 -7.70 12.56
CA ALA A 165 10.01 -8.43 13.80
C ALA A 165 9.78 -9.91 13.53
N ILE A 166 10.49 -10.75 14.28
CA ILE A 166 10.32 -12.20 14.22
C ILE A 166 9.90 -12.66 15.62
N GLY A 167 8.65 -13.07 15.74
CA GLY A 167 8.15 -13.80 16.91
C GLY A 167 8.44 -15.28 16.74
N ILE A 168 8.90 -15.94 17.79
CA ILE A 168 9.09 -17.39 17.81
C ILE A 168 8.24 -17.96 18.94
N VAL A 169 7.42 -18.95 18.62
CA VAL A 169 6.61 -19.70 19.59
C VAL A 169 7.02 -21.15 19.48
N ASP A 170 7.50 -21.73 20.57
CA ASP A 170 7.79 -23.16 20.66
C ASP A 170 7.02 -23.75 21.85
N ALA A 171 6.52 -24.98 21.69
CA ALA A 171 5.85 -25.72 22.75
C ALA A 171 6.85 -26.40 23.71
N ASP A 172 8.10 -26.56 23.27
CA ASP A 172 9.15 -27.20 24.07
C ASP A 172 9.74 -26.22 25.09
N ARG A 173 9.84 -26.67 26.35
CA ARG A 173 10.66 -25.99 27.36
C ARG A 173 12.12 -26.39 27.13
N GLY A 174 13.00 -25.41 26.94
CA GLY A 174 14.42 -25.67 26.70
C GLY A 174 15.07 -26.45 27.83
N ASP A 175 15.69 -27.59 27.49
CA ASP A 175 16.57 -28.36 28.37
C ASP A 175 18.04 -28.04 28.01
N LEU A 176 18.91 -27.94 29.02
CA LEU A 176 20.34 -27.72 28.85
C LEU A 176 21.01 -28.84 28.02
N THR A 177 20.45 -30.05 28.00
CA THR A 177 20.95 -31.15 27.16
C THR A 177 20.78 -30.89 25.66
N ASN A 178 19.88 -29.98 25.28
CA ASN A 178 19.54 -29.67 23.88
C ASN A 178 20.39 -28.52 23.31
N LEU A 179 21.19 -27.84 24.13
CA LEU A 179 22.08 -26.78 23.67
C LEU A 179 23.35 -27.37 23.04
N PRO A 180 23.78 -26.87 21.87
CA PRO A 180 25.05 -27.27 21.28
C PRO A 180 26.21 -26.89 22.21
N ARG A 181 27.20 -27.78 22.32
CA ARG A 181 28.47 -27.55 23.03
C ARG A 181 29.56 -27.19 22.06
#